data_AF-R7TCM0-F1
#
_entry.id   AF-R7TCM0-F1
#
_cell.length_a   1.000
_cell.length_b   1.000
_cell.length_c   1.000
_cell.angle_alpha   90.00
_cell.angle_beta   90.00
_cell.angle_gamma   90.00
#
_symmetry.space_group_name_H-M   'P 1'
#
loop_
_entity.id
_entity.type
_entity.pdbx_description
1 polymer ?
#
loop_
_entity_poly.entity_id
_entity_poly.type
_entity_poly.pdbx_seq_one_letter_code
_entity_poly.pdbx_strand_id
1 'polypeptide(L)' 'MHLEEDFLGDPHAFRPERFLDDAGNVVSASHENRKHLMPFGAGTRVCVGEILGIGRLFLLLATVAQLLVL' A
#
# COMPACT_ATOMS: atom_id res chain seq x y z
N MET A 1 -12.77 8.34 1.90
CA MET A 1 -12.19 6.99 1.93
C MET A 1 -10.72 6.99 2.34
N HIS A 2 -9.78 7.42 1.48
CA HIS A 2 -8.34 7.33 1.81
C HIS A 2 -7.86 8.34 2.88
N LEU A 3 -8.67 9.34 3.21
CA LEU A 3 -8.37 10.34 4.23
C LEU A 3 -9.45 10.41 5.32
N GLU A 4 -10.28 9.37 5.43
CA GLU A 4 -11.29 9.32 6.49
C GLU A 4 -10.66 8.86 7.81
N GLU A 5 -10.81 9.69 8.84
CA GLU A 5 -10.32 9.43 10.19
C GLU A 5 -10.94 8.16 10.78
N ASP A 6 -12.19 7.83 10.46
CA ASP A 6 -12.85 6.62 10.95
C ASP A 6 -12.12 5.32 10.54
N PHE A 7 -11.42 5.33 9.40
CA PHE A 7 -10.70 4.16 8.89
C PHE A 7 -9.20 4.19 9.18
N LEU A 8 -8.61 5.38 9.30
CA LEU A 8 -7.16 5.53 9.40
C LEU A 8 -6.71 6.25 10.68
N GLY A 9 -7.61 6.78 11.50
CA GLY A 9 -7.33 7.54 12.73
C GLY A 9 -6.65 8.89 12.47
N ASP A 10 -5.38 8.84 12.06
CA ASP A 10 -4.61 10.01 11.60
C ASP A 10 -4.20 9.75 10.15
N PRO A 11 -5.04 10.20 9.18
CA PRO A 11 -4.86 9.91 7.76
C PRO A 11 -3.74 10.72 7.10
N HIS A 12 -3.29 11.80 7.72
CA HIS A 12 -2.24 12.66 7.17
C HIS A 12 -0.84 12.23 7.62
N ALA A 13 -0.74 11.49 8.72
CA ALA A 13 0.51 10.86 9.14
C ALA A 13 0.88 9.66 8.26
N PHE A 14 2.12 9.66 7.76
CA PHE A 14 2.69 8.49 7.08
C PHE A 14 2.99 7.37 8.10
N ARG A 15 2.12 6.36 8.14
CA ARG A 15 2.15 5.25 9.10
C ARG A 15 2.04 3.89 8.40
N PRO A 16 3.13 3.37 7.80
CA PRO A 16 3.12 2.13 7.02
C PRO A 16 2.74 0.91 7.86
N GLU A 17 3.00 0.93 9.17
CA GLU A 17 2.70 -0.14 10.11
C GLU A 17 1.20 -0.44 10.23
N ARG A 18 0.31 0.49 9.84
CA ARG A 18 -1.15 0.26 9.83
C ARG A 18 -1.59 -0.83 8.84
N PHE A 19 -0.70 -1.26 7.96
CA PHE A 19 -0.95 -2.33 6.99
C PHE A 19 -0.25 -3.64 7.37
N LEU A 20 0.34 -3.74 8.56
CA LEU A 20 1.02 -4.91 9.07
C LEU A 20 0.28 -5.51 10.27
N ASP A 21 0.34 -6.83 10.43
CA ASP A 21 -0.08 -7.52 11.65
C ASP A 21 1.04 -7.52 12.71
N ASP A 22 0.76 -8.06 13.90
CA ASP A 22 1.72 -8.11 15.02
C ASP A 22 2.97 -8.93 14.70
N ALA A 23 2.91 -9.82 13.71
CA ALA A 23 4.04 -10.60 13.23
C ALA A 23 4.80 -9.92 12.07
N GLY A 24 4.36 -8.71 11.67
CA GLY A 24 4.96 -7.93 10.59
C GLY A 24 4.54 -8.35 9.19
N ASN A 25 3.55 -9.24 9.04
CA ASN A 25 3.02 -9.60 7.73
C ASN A 25 2.00 -8.58 7.26
N VAL A 26 1.86 -8.44 5.94
CA VAL A 26 0.81 -7.58 5.38
C VAL A 26 -0.57 -8.13 5.74
N VAL A 27 -1.41 -7.30 6.34
CA VAL A 27 -2.78 -7.68 6.72
C VAL A 27 -3.59 -8.15 5.49
N SER A 28 -4.63 -8.97 5.72
CA SER A 28 -5.46 -9.51 4.63
C SER A 28 -6.12 -8.41 3.79
N ALA A 29 -6.49 -8.72 2.55
CA ALA A 29 -7.19 -7.76 1.69
C ALA A 29 -8.58 -7.35 2.24
N SER A 30 -9.17 -8.19 3.10
CA SER A 30 -10.43 -7.93 3.79
C SER A 30 -10.28 -7.05 5.04
N HIS A 31 -9.06 -6.78 5.50
CA HIS A 31 -8.82 -5.93 6.67
C HIS A 31 -9.33 -4.50 6.43
N GLU A 32 -9.90 -3.86 7.46
CA GLU A 32 -10.51 -2.52 7.39
C GLU A 32 -9.59 -1.48 6.72
N ASN A 33 -8.31 -1.45 7.09
CA ASN A 33 -7.35 -0.51 6.52
C ASN A 33 -7.07 -0.78 5.02
N ARG A 34 -7.13 -2.03 4.57
CA ARG A 34 -6.82 -2.41 3.18
C ARG A 34 -8.02 -2.38 2.26
N LYS A 35 -9.22 -2.73 2.75
CA LYS A 35 -10.44 -2.71 1.92
C LYS A 35 -10.79 -1.30 1.43
N HIS A 36 -10.35 -0.27 2.16
CA HIS A 36 -10.51 1.15 1.79
C HIS A 36 -9.32 1.71 1.02
N LEU A 37 -8.30 0.91 0.69
CA LEU A 37 -7.15 1.32 -0.10
C LEU A 37 -7.37 0.90 -1.56
N MET A 38 -7.67 1.88 -2.42
CA MET A 38 -7.99 1.66 -3.84
C MET A 38 -7.23 2.64 -4.77
N PRO A 39 -5.89 2.73 -4.68
CA PRO A 39 -5.09 3.64 -5.50
C PRO A 39 -5.16 3.32 -7.00
N PHE A 40 -5.51 2.08 -7.34
CA PHE A 40 -5.67 1.60 -8.72
C PHE A 40 -7.15 1.42 -9.11
N GLY A 41 -8.10 1.84 -8.27
CA GLY A 41 -9.53 1.55 -8.45
C GLY A 41 -9.90 0.11 -8.09
N ALA A 42 -11.11 -0.31 -8.47
CA ALA A 42 -11.62 -1.65 -8.23
C ALA A 42 -12.66 -2.08 -9.29
N GLY A 43 -12.94 -3.39 -9.36
CA GLY A 43 -13.94 -3.96 -10.27
C GLY A 43 -13.52 -3.87 -11.74
N THR A 44 -14.49 -3.69 -12.64
CA THR A 44 -14.27 -3.69 -14.10
C THR A 44 -13.45 -2.50 -14.60
N ARG A 45 -13.28 -1.46 -13.77
CA ARG A 45 -12.51 -0.25 -14.08
C ARG A 45 -11.21 -0.16 -13.28
N VAL A 46 -10.74 -1.27 -12.71
CA VAL A 46 -9.42 -1.32 -12.08
C VAL A 46 -8.33 -1.03 -13.11
N CYS A 47 -7.24 -0.38 -12.68
CA CYS A 47 -6.11 -0.07 -13.53
C CYS A 47 -5.50 -1.35 -14.11
N VAL A 48 -5.51 -1.48 -15.43
CA VAL A 48 -4.88 -2.61 -16.14
C VAL A 48 -3.38 -2.72 -15.85
N GLY A 49 -2.75 -1.61 -15.44
CA GLY A 49 -1.34 -1.53 -15.09
C GLY A 49 -1.03 -1.77 -13.61
N GLU A 50 -1.99 -2.16 -12.75
CA GLU A 50 -1.77 -2.31 -11.30
C GLU A 50 -0.56 -3.22 -10.99
N ILE A 51 -0.55 -4.43 -11.54
CA ILE A 51 0.51 -5.42 -11.30
C ILE A 51 1.86 -4.88 -11.80
N LEU A 52 1.87 -4.24 -12.97
CA LEU A 52 3.08 -3.64 -13.53
C LEU A 52 3.60 -2.48 -12.68
N GLY A 53 2.70 -1.61 -12.21
CA GLY A 53 3.02 -0.44 -11.40
C GLY A 53 3.61 -0.83 -10.05
N ILE A 54 2.98 -1.79 -9.35
CA ILE A 54 3.49 -2.32 -8.07
C ILE A 54 4.86 -2.97 -8.27
N GLY A 55 5.00 -3.83 -9.29
CA GLY A 55 6.28 -4.48 -9.59
C GLY A 55 7.39 -3.48 -9.93
N ARG A 56 7.06 -2.44 -10.71
CA ARG A 56 8.02 -1.38 -11.06
C ARG A 56 8.45 -0.56 -9.83
N LEU A 57 7.53 -0.23 -8.93
CA LEU A 57 7.83 0.47 -7.69
C LEU A 57 8.77 -0.36 -6.80
N PHE A 58 8.50 -1.66 -6.66
CA PHE A 58 9.37 -2.56 -5.90
C PHE A 58 10.80 -2.57 -6.47
N LEU A 59 10.96 -2.73 -7.78
CA LEU A 59 12.28 -2.72 -8.41
C LEU A 59 12.98 -1.37 -8.25
N LEU A 60 12.28 -0.25 -8.40
CA LEU A 60 12.85 1.08 -8.16
C LEU A 60 13.38 1.23 -6.73
N LEU A 61 12.60 0.83 -5.72
CA LEU A 61 13.01 0.87 -4.32
C LEU A 61 14.20 -0.06 -4.05
N ALA A 62 14.19 -1.28 -4.61
CA ALA A 62 15.30 -2.22 -4.49
C ALA A 62 16.60 -1.66 -5.12
N THR A 63 16.51 -1.06 -6.31
CA THR A 63 17.67 -0.42 -6.96
C THR A 63 18.19 0.75 -6.15
N VAL A 64 17.32 1.63 -5.63
CA VAL A 64 17.73 2.73 -4.76
C VAL A 64 18.40 2.22 -3.49
N ALA A 65 17.83 1.18 -2.84
CA ALA A 65 18.41 0.59 -1.65
C ALA A 65 19.79 -0.03 -1.92
N GLN A 66 19.95 -0.75 -3.03
CA GLN A 66 21.25 -1.33 -3.43
C GLN A 66 22.30 -0.25 -3.71
N LEU A 67 21.91 0.86 -4.36
CA LEU A 67 22.80 1.99 -4.65
C LEU A 67 23.23 2.75 -3.41
N LEU A 68 22.39 2.84 -2.38
CA LEU A 68 22.70 3.55 -1.12
C LEU A 68 23.52 2.71 -0.14
N VAL A 69 23.61 1.40 -0.35
CA VAL A 69 24.35 0.45 0.51
C VAL A 69 25.73 0.10 -0.09
N LEU A 70 26.01 0.54 -1.31
CA LEU A 70 27.33 0.53 -1.96
C LEU A 70 28.05 1.86 -1.74
#